data_AF-A0A353SYF0-F1
#
_entry.id   AF-A0A353SYF0-F1
#
_cell.length_a   1.000
_cell.length_b   1.000
_cell.length_c   1.000
_cell.angle_alpha   90.00
_cell.angle_beta   90.00
_cell.angle_gamma   90.00
#
_symmetry.space_group_name_H-M   'P 1'
#
loop_
_entity.id
_entity.type
_entity.pdbx_description
1 polymer ?
#
loop_
_entity_poly.entity_id
_entity_poly.type
_entity_poly.pdbx_seq_one_letter_code
_entity_poly.pdbx_strand_id
1 'polypeptide(L)'
;MSNVILYDELTWPEISSLPRDIPLVIPLGTGYDLEQFCLALGNPETIIFLPPFPFGWVGSGLEVADDYLEAYISNLITSLREDGFTRVYALTPQGINLSLGANQISLDHPNQWQPLPGLPSDLDVDKVVLIPIGHTEQHSYHLPMSTDTLIISAISQGVVKACRELCVNLPVMPYGVSTHRSSFCGTLNAGGRAFEDFWLDIVQNLVVRGFNRIYFINGHGGNSSFLVNIIKYAGEKYRRIFCATSWLYLSGSAGIASLEQHRESKLGGMGHACELETSLILSLRPDLVHMDRVRDDTDFITTPSYYMDWLEGGSIIANPPWEDDSIHGAYGSGSLGTTEKGRIWLDDAIEEKISHIKEIHEQHSRREIRRNAGFGLWGAQK
;
A
#
# COMPACT_ATOMS: atom_id res chain seq x y z
N MET A 1 13.78 4.62 29.63
CA MET A 1 13.33 4.01 28.35
C MET A 1 12.97 5.14 27.42
N SER A 2 13.44 5.09 26.18
CA SER A 2 13.11 6.09 25.17
C SER A 2 11.61 6.12 24.91
N ASN A 3 11.06 7.31 24.67
CA ASN A 3 9.69 7.45 24.20
C ASN A 3 9.60 6.98 22.75
N VAL A 4 8.68 6.07 22.45
CA VAL A 4 8.47 5.54 21.09
C VAL A 4 7.21 6.15 20.51
N ILE A 5 7.35 6.78 19.35
CA ILE A 5 6.25 7.35 18.58
C ILE A 5 6.10 6.54 17.28
N LEU A 6 4.87 6.25 16.90
CA LEU A 6 4.54 5.58 15.65
C LEU A 6 4.27 6.62 14.56
N TYR A 7 5.09 6.63 13.52
CA TYR A 7 5.03 7.60 12.43
C TYR A 7 3.68 7.59 11.72
N ASP A 8 3.12 6.40 11.58
CA ASP A 8 1.93 6.11 10.81
C ASP A 8 0.65 6.56 11.52
N GLU A 9 0.70 6.73 12.84
CA GLU A 9 -0.39 7.30 13.65
C GLU A 9 -0.35 8.84 13.74
N LEU A 10 0.71 9.49 13.25
CA LEU A 10 0.81 10.95 13.21
C LEU A 10 0.03 11.53 12.02
N THR A 11 -0.33 12.81 12.08
CA THR A 11 -0.79 13.57 10.91
C THR A 11 0.33 14.48 10.40
N TRP A 12 0.14 15.07 9.21
CA TRP A 12 1.18 15.89 8.59
C TRP A 12 1.66 17.07 9.46
N PRO A 13 0.80 17.82 10.20
CA PRO A 13 1.25 18.85 11.14
C PRO A 13 2.25 18.37 12.20
N GLU A 14 2.08 17.17 12.75
CA GLU A 14 3.06 16.60 13.69
C GLU A 14 4.37 16.30 12.98
N ILE A 15 4.33 15.62 11.82
CA ILE A 15 5.52 15.26 11.04
C ILE A 15 6.34 16.48 10.62
N SER A 16 5.68 17.51 10.11
CA SER A 16 6.33 18.74 9.65
C SER A 16 7.00 19.51 10.80
N SER A 17 6.52 19.33 12.03
CA SER A 17 7.03 19.96 13.25
C SER A 17 8.14 19.18 13.96
N LEU A 18 8.46 17.95 13.51
CA LEU A 18 9.47 17.12 14.15
C LEU A 18 10.87 17.74 14.04
N PRO A 19 11.71 17.62 15.10
CA PRO A 19 13.13 17.92 15.01
C PRO A 19 13.79 17.09 13.89
N ARG A 20 14.54 17.74 13.01
CA ARG A 20 15.15 17.07 11.84
C ARG A 20 16.31 16.15 12.22
N ASP A 21 16.73 16.13 13.47
CA ASP A 21 17.72 15.21 14.04
C ASP A 21 17.10 14.12 14.92
N ILE A 22 15.76 14.01 14.95
CA ILE A 22 15.10 12.89 15.61
C ILE A 22 15.42 11.57 14.88
N PRO A 23 15.67 10.45 15.58
CA PRO A 23 15.83 9.15 14.94
C PRO A 23 14.52 8.65 14.33
N LEU A 24 14.54 8.37 13.02
CA LEU A 24 13.50 7.66 12.29
C LEU A 24 13.97 6.28 11.89
N VAL A 25 13.11 5.28 12.06
CA VAL A 25 13.50 3.88 11.94
C VAL A 25 12.49 3.12 11.10
N ILE A 26 12.95 2.49 10.02
CA ILE A 26 12.18 1.60 9.15
C ILE A 26 12.55 0.16 9.52
N PRO A 27 11.71 -0.56 10.30
CA PRO A 27 12.05 -1.93 10.70
C PRO A 27 11.67 -2.96 9.63
N LEU A 28 12.52 -3.97 9.47
CA LEU A 28 12.19 -5.19 8.72
C LEU A 28 11.58 -6.20 9.69
N GLY A 29 10.26 -6.33 9.68
CA GLY A 29 9.52 -7.13 10.65
C GLY A 29 9.31 -6.43 11.99
N THR A 30 8.79 -7.17 12.97
CA THR A 30 8.44 -6.68 14.31
C THR A 30 8.98 -7.61 15.39
N GLY A 31 9.13 -7.10 16.62
CA GLY A 31 9.56 -7.90 17.77
C GLY A 31 11.05 -7.76 18.13
N TYR A 32 11.71 -6.69 17.67
CA TYR A 32 13.07 -6.33 18.09
C TYR A 32 13.14 -5.97 19.58
N ASP A 33 14.29 -6.26 20.21
CA ASP A 33 14.62 -5.76 21.54
C ASP A 33 14.88 -4.25 21.46
N LEU A 34 13.90 -3.47 21.94
CA LEU A 34 13.97 -2.02 21.92
C LEU A 34 15.04 -1.46 22.85
N GLU A 35 15.38 -2.13 23.94
CA GLU A 35 16.44 -1.67 24.85
C GLU A 35 17.80 -1.77 24.17
N GLN A 36 18.07 -2.91 23.53
CA GLN A 36 19.28 -3.11 22.74
C GLN A 36 19.38 -2.13 21.57
N PHE A 37 18.25 -1.87 20.90
CA PHE A 37 18.19 -0.90 19.81
C PHE A 37 18.47 0.53 20.27
N CYS A 38 17.82 0.98 21.35
CA CYS A 38 18.05 2.31 21.91
C CYS A 38 19.51 2.49 22.34
N LEU A 39 20.12 1.47 22.93
CA LEU A 39 21.53 1.48 23.30
C LEU A 39 22.44 1.66 22.07
N ALA A 40 22.15 0.97 20.96
CA ALA A 40 22.89 1.10 19.71
C ALA A 40 22.80 2.53 19.10
N LEU A 41 21.73 3.26 19.38
CA LEU A 41 21.53 4.65 18.97
C LEU A 41 22.04 5.70 19.97
N GLY A 42 22.69 5.27 21.06
CA GLY A 42 23.18 6.18 22.10
C GLY A 42 22.09 6.66 23.07
N ASN A 43 21.04 5.86 23.28
CA ASN A 43 19.91 6.12 24.18
C ASN A 43 19.21 7.48 23.92
N PRO A 44 18.69 7.71 22.70
CA PRO A 44 17.96 8.94 22.41
C PRO A 44 16.72 9.06 23.31
N GLU A 45 16.29 10.28 23.63
CA GLU A 45 15.08 10.49 24.45
C GLU A 45 13.82 10.00 23.74
N THR A 46 13.71 10.26 22.43
CA THR A 46 12.58 9.88 21.58
C THR A 46 13.07 9.19 20.30
N ILE A 47 12.33 8.18 19.84
CA ILE A 47 12.53 7.49 18.56
C ILE A 47 11.19 7.42 17.83
N ILE A 48 11.22 7.58 16.52
CA ILE A 48 10.05 7.41 15.66
C ILE A 48 10.21 6.14 14.84
N PHE A 49 9.27 5.21 14.99
CA PHE A 49 9.18 4.02 14.17
C PHE A 49 8.20 4.23 13.03
N LEU A 50 8.65 3.94 11.82
CA LEU A 50 7.81 3.82 10.65
C LEU A 50 7.19 2.41 10.58
N PRO A 51 6.12 2.22 9.79
CA PRO A 51 5.53 0.91 9.57
C PRO A 51 6.56 -0.17 9.23
N PRO A 52 6.47 -1.36 9.81
CA PRO A 52 7.39 -2.43 9.49
C PRO A 52 7.20 -2.91 8.04
N PHE A 53 8.30 -3.24 7.37
CA PHE A 53 8.22 -4.11 6.21
C PHE A 53 7.71 -5.48 6.65
N PRO A 54 6.65 -6.00 6.02
CA PRO A 54 6.08 -7.28 6.41
C PRO A 54 6.86 -8.49 5.90
N PHE A 55 7.65 -8.35 4.84
CA PHE A 55 8.46 -9.40 4.21
C PHE A 55 9.43 -8.76 3.19
N GLY A 56 10.29 -9.58 2.57
CA GLY A 56 11.17 -9.20 1.47
C GLY A 56 12.65 -9.49 1.73
N TRP A 57 13.05 -9.67 2.99
CA TRP A 57 14.42 -10.04 3.36
C TRP A 57 14.57 -11.55 3.52
N VAL A 58 15.81 -12.04 3.44
CA VAL A 58 16.14 -13.45 3.66
C VAL A 58 15.65 -13.92 5.04
N GLY A 59 14.91 -15.03 5.09
CA GLY A 59 14.31 -15.59 6.29
C GLY A 59 12.88 -15.09 6.57
N SER A 60 12.37 -14.07 5.86
CA SER A 60 11.00 -13.58 6.05
C SER A 60 9.93 -14.56 5.53
N GLY A 61 10.32 -15.55 4.70
CA GLY A 61 9.44 -16.54 4.07
C GLY A 61 8.88 -16.12 2.70
N LEU A 62 9.09 -14.86 2.29
CA LEU A 62 8.76 -14.34 0.97
C LEU A 62 9.81 -13.31 0.58
N GLU A 63 10.95 -13.83 0.14
CA GLU A 63 12.21 -13.10 -0.04
C GLU A 63 12.27 -12.51 -1.45
N VAL A 64 12.90 -11.36 -1.60
CA VAL A 64 13.30 -10.81 -2.89
C VAL A 64 14.83 -10.74 -2.97
N ALA A 65 15.37 -10.53 -4.16
CA ALA A 65 16.79 -10.24 -4.32
C ALA A 65 17.20 -9.02 -3.48
N ASP A 66 18.36 -9.10 -2.83
CA ASP A 66 18.87 -8.04 -1.95
C ASP A 66 18.95 -6.68 -2.66
N ASP A 67 19.36 -6.64 -3.94
CA ASP A 67 19.41 -5.40 -4.73
C ASP A 67 18.03 -4.74 -4.88
N TYR A 68 16.96 -5.52 -5.00
CA TYR A 68 15.59 -5.00 -5.11
C TYR A 68 15.11 -4.45 -3.76
N LEU A 69 15.38 -5.18 -2.67
CA LEU A 69 15.05 -4.72 -1.32
C LEU A 69 15.86 -3.46 -0.95
N GLU A 70 17.16 -3.44 -1.26
CA GLU A 70 18.06 -2.32 -1.03
C GLU A 70 17.58 -1.08 -1.76
N ALA A 71 17.26 -1.20 -3.06
CA ALA A 71 16.76 -0.07 -3.85
C ALA A 71 15.45 0.49 -3.27
N TYR A 72 14.53 -0.39 -2.86
CA TYR A 72 13.27 0.00 -2.26
C TYR A 72 13.50 0.79 -0.96
N ILE A 73 14.26 0.23 -0.01
CA ILE A 73 14.53 0.85 1.29
C ILE A 73 15.34 2.15 1.12
N SER A 74 16.30 2.16 0.20
CA SER A 74 17.11 3.34 -0.11
C SER A 74 16.24 4.52 -0.58
N ASN A 75 15.21 4.26 -1.40
CA ASN A 75 14.28 5.30 -1.84
C ASN A 75 13.43 5.84 -0.69
N LEU A 76 13.02 4.99 0.26
CA LEU A 76 12.29 5.44 1.46
C LEU A 76 13.19 6.28 2.38
N ILE A 77 14.44 5.86 2.60
CA ILE A 77 15.43 6.62 3.36
C ILE A 77 15.68 7.97 2.68
N THR A 78 15.86 7.97 1.37
CA THR A 78 16.07 9.18 0.57
C THR A 78 14.88 10.13 0.69
N SER A 79 13.65 9.62 0.66
CA SER A 79 12.43 10.41 0.88
C SER A 79 12.50 11.17 2.22
N LEU A 80 12.89 10.51 3.32
CA LEU A 80 13.01 11.20 4.61
C LEU A 80 14.20 12.18 4.66
N ARG A 81 15.30 11.85 3.97
CA ARG A 81 16.50 12.70 3.90
C ARG A 81 16.23 13.99 3.13
N GLU A 82 15.48 13.91 2.04
CA GLU A 82 15.03 15.06 1.25
C GLU A 82 14.09 15.97 2.05
N ASP A 83 13.36 15.43 3.04
CA ASP A 83 12.61 16.21 4.04
C ASP A 83 13.48 16.83 5.15
N GLY A 84 14.80 16.66 5.03
CA GLY A 84 15.79 17.22 5.94
C GLY A 84 16.13 16.33 7.13
N PHE A 85 15.52 15.14 7.30
CA PHE A 85 15.83 14.27 8.43
C PHE A 85 17.25 13.71 8.34
N THR A 86 18.04 13.91 9.39
CA THR A 86 19.48 13.61 9.43
C THR A 86 19.80 12.27 10.09
N ARG A 87 18.84 11.62 10.74
CA ARG A 87 19.01 10.35 11.46
C ARG A 87 17.92 9.37 11.06
N VAL A 88 18.07 8.79 9.88
CA VAL A 88 17.15 7.79 9.31
C VAL A 88 17.86 6.46 9.21
N TYR A 89 17.24 5.39 9.71
CA TYR A 89 17.82 4.05 9.76
C TYR A 89 16.86 2.97 9.26
N ALA A 90 17.38 1.94 8.60
CA ALA A 90 16.74 0.65 8.45
C ALA A 90 17.18 -0.26 9.61
N LEU A 91 16.22 -0.84 10.32
CA LEU A 91 16.48 -1.83 11.37
C LEU A 91 16.27 -3.24 10.78
N THR A 92 17.32 -4.03 10.70
CA THR A 92 17.31 -5.34 10.06
C THR A 92 17.64 -6.46 11.06
N PRO A 93 17.26 -7.71 10.77
CA PRO A 93 17.89 -8.87 11.40
C PRO A 93 19.39 -8.91 11.05
N GLN A 94 20.18 -9.66 11.82
CA GLN A 94 21.59 -9.90 11.50
C GLN A 94 21.75 -10.60 10.14
N GLY A 95 22.92 -10.54 9.52
CA GLY A 95 23.20 -11.31 8.29
C GLY A 95 22.49 -10.82 7.02
N ILE A 96 21.59 -9.83 7.12
CA ILE A 96 21.06 -9.08 5.97
C ILE A 96 22.12 -8.04 5.59
N ASN A 97 22.64 -8.10 4.36
CA ASN A 97 23.73 -7.24 3.89
C ASN A 97 23.22 -6.28 2.82
N LEU A 98 22.53 -5.21 3.23
CA LEU A 98 22.17 -4.13 2.31
C LEU A 98 23.28 -3.08 2.35
N SER A 99 23.60 -2.48 1.20
CA SER A 99 24.64 -1.46 1.04
C SER A 99 24.19 -0.08 1.54
N LEU A 100 23.46 -0.03 2.67
CA LEU A 100 22.92 1.17 3.29
C LEU A 100 23.92 1.89 4.21
N GLY A 101 25.11 1.31 4.41
CA GLY A 101 26.18 1.90 5.22
C GLY A 101 25.73 2.23 6.65
N ALA A 102 25.98 3.46 7.10
CA ALA A 102 25.60 3.92 8.44
C ALA A 102 24.09 4.04 8.67
N ASN A 103 23.27 3.90 7.61
CA ASN A 103 21.82 3.88 7.71
C ASN A 103 21.27 2.50 8.05
N GLN A 104 22.07 1.43 8.13
CA GLN A 104 21.61 0.12 8.59
C GLN A 104 22.04 -0.14 10.03
N ILE A 105 21.08 -0.59 10.83
CA ILE A 105 21.32 -1.12 12.17
C ILE A 105 20.82 -2.56 12.18
N SER A 106 21.72 -3.50 12.49
CA SER A 106 21.38 -4.91 12.53
C SER A 106 21.38 -5.41 13.97
N LEU A 107 20.28 -6.06 14.36
CA LEU A 107 20.11 -6.66 15.68
C LEU A 107 19.73 -8.13 15.56
N ASP A 108 20.00 -8.87 16.64
CA ASP A 108 19.47 -10.22 16.78
C ASP A 108 17.95 -10.17 16.75
N HIS A 109 17.33 -11.02 15.93
CA HIS A 109 15.89 -11.10 15.81
C HIS A 109 15.42 -12.52 16.10
N PRO A 110 14.53 -12.74 17.09
CA PRO A 110 14.20 -14.09 17.58
C PRO A 110 13.61 -15.00 16.51
N ASN A 111 12.91 -14.41 15.52
CA ASN A 111 12.28 -15.13 14.42
C ASN A 111 13.01 -14.95 13.09
N GLN A 112 14.28 -14.56 13.10
CA GLN A 112 15.04 -14.25 11.88
C GLN A 112 14.99 -15.35 10.80
N TRP A 113 14.97 -16.61 11.23
CA TRP A 113 15.00 -17.78 10.33
C TRP A 113 13.66 -18.52 10.28
N GLN A 114 12.58 -17.87 10.72
CA GLN A 114 11.24 -18.43 10.68
C GLN A 114 10.36 -17.56 9.80
N PRO A 115 9.62 -18.15 8.84
CA PRO A 115 8.63 -17.43 8.06
C PRO A 115 7.68 -16.68 8.99
N LEU A 116 7.38 -15.43 8.64
CA LEU A 116 6.44 -14.65 9.44
C LEU A 116 5.05 -15.30 9.40
N PRO A 117 4.32 -15.28 10.54
CA PRO A 117 2.98 -15.81 10.58
C PRO A 117 2.08 -15.03 9.59
N GLY A 118 1.17 -15.74 8.93
CA GLY A 118 0.21 -15.15 7.99
C GLY A 118 0.63 -15.18 6.52
N LEU A 119 1.78 -15.79 6.18
CA LEU A 119 2.09 -16.10 4.78
C LEU A 119 1.30 -17.32 4.28
N PRO A 120 0.89 -17.36 2.99
CA PRO A 120 0.23 -18.51 2.37
C PRO A 120 1.04 -19.79 2.54
N SER A 121 0.35 -20.90 2.79
CA SER A 121 0.95 -22.24 2.87
C SER A 121 0.80 -23.01 1.55
N ASP A 122 1.46 -24.15 1.44
CA ASP A 122 1.32 -25.03 0.27
C ASP A 122 -0.10 -25.62 0.12
N LEU A 123 -0.92 -25.57 1.18
CA LEU A 123 -2.33 -25.96 1.14
C LEU A 123 -3.22 -24.89 0.46
N ASP A 124 -2.69 -23.68 0.24
CA ASP A 124 -3.43 -22.55 -0.32
C ASP A 124 -3.19 -22.36 -1.83
N VAL A 125 -2.43 -23.24 -2.49
CA VAL A 125 -2.00 -23.08 -3.90
C VAL A 125 -3.15 -22.90 -4.91
N ASP A 126 -4.34 -23.43 -4.60
CA ASP A 126 -5.53 -23.27 -5.43
C ASP A 126 -6.34 -22.01 -5.14
N LYS A 127 -6.00 -21.26 -4.09
CA LYS A 127 -6.67 -20.02 -3.70
C LYS A 127 -6.10 -18.82 -4.46
N VAL A 128 -6.84 -17.72 -4.44
CA VAL A 128 -6.31 -16.42 -4.85
C VAL A 128 -5.41 -15.87 -3.75
N VAL A 129 -4.16 -15.56 -4.09
CA VAL A 129 -3.27 -14.79 -3.21
C VAL A 129 -3.63 -13.31 -3.35
N LEU A 130 -4.25 -12.76 -2.31
CA LEU A 130 -4.61 -11.35 -2.19
C LEU A 130 -3.42 -10.57 -1.65
N ILE A 131 -2.97 -9.56 -2.38
CA ILE A 131 -1.80 -8.74 -2.03
C ILE A 131 -2.28 -7.31 -1.76
N PRO A 132 -2.53 -6.93 -0.49
CA PRO A 132 -2.90 -5.57 -0.13
C PRO A 132 -1.69 -4.65 -0.10
N ILE A 133 -1.79 -3.53 -0.81
CA ILE A 133 -0.75 -2.49 -0.87
C ILE A 133 -1.38 -1.16 -0.52
N GLY A 134 -0.94 -0.58 0.58
CA GLY A 134 -1.31 0.76 1.02
C GLY A 134 -0.21 1.76 0.69
N HIS A 135 -0.10 2.75 1.56
CA HIS A 135 0.93 3.78 1.50
C HIS A 135 1.12 4.46 2.86
N THR A 136 2.21 5.21 2.99
CA THR A 136 2.51 6.08 4.13
C THR A 136 2.70 7.50 3.60
N GLU A 137 1.65 8.32 3.74
CA GLU A 137 1.54 9.60 3.04
C GLU A 137 0.65 10.60 3.78
N GLN A 138 0.96 11.89 3.61
CA GLN A 138 0.13 12.98 4.13
C GLN A 138 -1.30 12.89 3.61
N HIS A 139 -2.28 13.07 4.49
CA HIS A 139 -3.69 13.16 4.12
C HIS A 139 -4.29 14.42 4.73
N SER A 140 -3.82 15.57 4.25
CA SER A 140 -4.14 16.89 4.82
C SER A 140 -3.78 16.94 6.31
N TYR A 141 -4.48 17.76 7.08
CA TYR A 141 -4.15 18.04 8.48
C TYR A 141 -4.90 17.17 9.48
N HIS A 142 -5.85 16.34 9.03
CA HIS A 142 -6.79 15.64 9.90
C HIS A 142 -6.69 14.13 9.88
N LEU A 143 -6.07 13.53 8.85
CA LEU A 143 -5.95 12.08 8.73
C LEU A 143 -4.52 11.59 8.97
N PRO A 144 -4.38 10.36 9.50
CA PRO A 144 -3.08 9.78 9.81
C PRO A 144 -2.30 9.44 8.53
N MET A 145 -0.97 9.42 8.65
CA MET A 145 -0.07 9.00 7.57
C MET A 145 -0.37 7.57 7.07
N SER A 146 -1.03 6.74 7.89
CA SER A 146 -1.40 5.36 7.59
C SER A 146 -2.74 5.18 6.87
N THR A 147 -3.41 6.25 6.39
CA THR A 147 -4.80 6.20 5.89
C THR A 147 -5.01 5.06 4.87
N ASP A 148 -4.25 5.05 3.78
CA ASP A 148 -4.32 4.03 2.73
C ASP A 148 -4.10 2.61 3.26
N THR A 149 -3.11 2.47 4.15
CA THR A 149 -2.72 1.19 4.76
C THR A 149 -3.82 0.65 5.68
N LEU A 150 -4.42 1.49 6.52
CA LEU A 150 -5.51 1.09 7.41
C LEU A 150 -6.74 0.62 6.62
N ILE A 151 -7.11 1.37 5.58
CA ILE A 151 -8.28 1.06 4.75
C ILE A 151 -8.08 -0.25 4.00
N ILE A 152 -6.99 -0.38 3.24
CA ILE A 152 -6.78 -1.59 2.42
C ILE A 152 -6.54 -2.84 3.28
N SER A 153 -5.94 -2.67 4.47
CA SER A 153 -5.80 -3.73 5.44
C SER A 153 -7.17 -4.22 5.93
N ALA A 154 -8.06 -3.30 6.34
CA ALA A 154 -9.42 -3.64 6.77
C ALA A 154 -10.22 -4.34 5.69
N ILE A 155 -10.17 -3.85 4.44
CA ILE A 155 -10.82 -4.50 3.30
C ILE A 155 -10.27 -5.92 3.09
N SER A 156 -8.94 -6.08 3.07
CA SER A 156 -8.30 -7.39 2.85
C SER A 156 -8.69 -8.41 3.92
N GLN A 157 -8.75 -7.99 5.19
CA GLN A 157 -9.13 -8.83 6.31
C GLN A 157 -10.61 -9.20 6.26
N GLY A 158 -11.49 -8.26 5.90
CA GLY A 158 -12.91 -8.50 5.69
C GLY A 158 -13.16 -9.55 4.60
N VAL A 159 -12.43 -9.43 3.48
CA VAL A 159 -12.50 -10.38 2.36
C VAL A 159 -12.08 -11.78 2.79
N VAL A 160 -10.89 -11.94 3.39
CA VAL A 160 -10.41 -13.26 3.83
C VAL A 160 -11.34 -13.87 4.87
N LYS A 161 -11.88 -13.06 5.81
CA LYS A 161 -12.87 -13.53 6.79
C LYS A 161 -14.12 -14.07 6.13
N ALA A 162 -14.59 -13.46 5.04
CA ALA A 162 -15.81 -13.85 4.33
C ALA A 162 -15.62 -15.03 3.37
N CYS A 163 -14.44 -15.18 2.74
CA CYS A 163 -14.20 -16.20 1.71
C CYS A 163 -12.85 -16.92 1.81
N ARG A 164 -12.44 -17.30 3.03
CA ARG A 164 -11.17 -18.04 3.34
C ARG A 164 -10.91 -19.31 2.53
N GLU A 165 -11.97 -19.93 2.00
CA GLU A 165 -11.87 -21.13 1.17
C GLU A 165 -11.38 -20.81 -0.25
N LEU A 166 -11.54 -19.55 -0.68
CA LEU A 166 -11.21 -19.08 -2.04
C LEU A 166 -9.98 -18.18 -2.10
N CYS A 167 -9.57 -17.58 -0.99
CA CYS A 167 -8.44 -16.65 -0.95
C CYS A 167 -7.64 -16.75 0.35
N VAL A 168 -6.41 -16.23 0.27
CA VAL A 168 -5.50 -16.00 1.38
C VAL A 168 -4.84 -14.64 1.16
N ASN A 169 -4.58 -13.85 2.21
CA ASN A 169 -3.88 -12.58 2.05
C ASN A 169 -2.39 -12.69 2.38
N LEU A 170 -1.58 -11.83 1.75
CA LEU A 170 -0.31 -11.41 2.32
C LEU A 170 -0.56 -10.32 3.36
N PRO A 171 0.35 -10.12 4.33
CA PRO A 171 0.33 -8.92 5.14
C PRO A 171 0.37 -7.65 4.28
N VAL A 172 -0.28 -6.58 4.73
CA VAL A 172 -0.33 -5.31 3.99
C VAL A 172 1.06 -4.69 3.86
N MET A 173 1.43 -4.28 2.65
CA MET A 173 2.62 -3.47 2.42
C MET A 173 2.27 -1.99 2.65
N PRO A 174 2.89 -1.30 3.63
CA PRO A 174 2.57 0.09 3.95
C PRO A 174 3.29 1.11 3.06
N TYR A 175 4.03 0.64 2.05
CA TYR A 175 4.85 1.45 1.17
C TYR A 175 4.46 1.21 -0.28
N GLY A 176 4.48 2.30 -1.04
CA GLY A 176 4.01 2.35 -2.42
C GLY A 176 4.75 3.44 -3.19
N VAL A 177 4.20 3.83 -4.33
CA VAL A 177 4.78 4.88 -5.18
C VAL A 177 3.94 6.14 -5.08
N SER A 178 4.54 7.24 -4.62
CA SER A 178 3.93 8.57 -4.68
C SER A 178 4.63 9.43 -5.73
N THR A 179 3.84 10.00 -6.65
CA THR A 179 4.30 10.87 -7.74
C THR A 179 4.19 12.36 -7.43
N HIS A 180 3.82 12.70 -6.19
CA HIS A 180 3.52 14.07 -5.76
C HIS A 180 4.18 14.47 -4.43
N ARG A 181 5.02 13.60 -3.90
CA ARG A 181 5.80 13.75 -2.65
C ARG A 181 6.53 15.08 -2.49
N SER A 182 6.98 15.72 -3.58
CA SER A 182 7.73 16.98 -3.50
C SER A 182 6.94 18.14 -2.87
N SER A 183 5.61 18.04 -2.85
CA SER A 183 4.73 19.13 -2.40
C SER A 183 4.54 19.15 -0.88
N PHE A 184 4.69 18.01 -0.21
CA PHE A 184 4.46 17.87 1.23
C PHE A 184 5.45 16.91 1.86
N CYS A 185 6.16 17.35 2.90
CA CYS A 185 7.09 16.49 3.61
C CYS A 185 6.38 15.32 4.31
N GLY A 186 7.09 14.21 4.48
CA GLY A 186 6.63 13.07 5.25
C GLY A 186 5.98 11.96 4.43
N THR A 187 5.65 12.22 3.18
CA THR A 187 5.25 11.19 2.23
C THR A 187 6.46 10.36 1.82
N LEU A 188 6.32 9.03 1.90
CA LEU A 188 7.37 8.12 1.46
C LEU A 188 7.19 7.72 0.00
N ASN A 189 8.29 7.46 -0.69
CA ASN A 189 8.24 6.96 -2.05
C ASN A 189 9.19 5.78 -2.23
N ALA A 190 8.64 4.62 -2.61
CA ALA A 190 9.42 3.44 -2.95
C ALA A 190 10.20 3.60 -4.25
N GLY A 191 9.79 4.54 -5.12
CA GLY A 191 10.29 4.69 -6.47
C GLY A 191 9.73 3.63 -7.42
N GLY A 192 9.20 4.07 -8.57
CA GLY A 192 8.45 3.20 -9.49
C GLY A 192 9.18 1.93 -9.93
N ARG A 193 10.47 2.03 -10.28
CA ARG A 193 11.26 0.85 -10.71
C ARG A 193 11.50 -0.14 -9.59
N ALA A 194 11.96 0.34 -8.43
CA ALA A 194 12.20 -0.52 -7.28
C ALA A 194 10.91 -1.19 -6.78
N PHE A 195 9.78 -0.48 -6.85
CA PHE A 195 8.46 -1.04 -6.57
C PHE A 195 8.08 -2.15 -7.56
N GLU A 196 8.22 -1.93 -8.86
CA GLU A 196 7.93 -2.94 -9.89
C GLU A 196 8.83 -4.18 -9.76
N ASP A 197 10.14 -3.98 -9.60
CA ASP A 197 11.13 -5.05 -9.48
C ASP A 197 10.87 -5.91 -8.24
N PHE A 198 10.61 -5.28 -7.09
CA PHE A 198 10.25 -5.97 -5.85
C PHE A 198 9.01 -6.86 -6.04
N TRP A 199 7.92 -6.31 -6.56
CA TRP A 199 6.67 -7.07 -6.70
C TRP A 199 6.73 -8.15 -7.77
N LEU A 200 7.49 -7.94 -8.86
CA LEU A 200 7.73 -8.98 -9.85
C LEU A 200 8.50 -10.17 -9.27
N ASP A 201 9.43 -9.91 -8.36
CA ASP A 201 10.18 -10.97 -7.66
C ASP A 201 9.33 -11.68 -6.61
N ILE A 202 8.44 -10.96 -5.90
CA ILE A 202 7.42 -11.57 -5.06
C ILE A 202 6.50 -12.50 -5.88
N VAL A 203 6.02 -12.04 -7.04
CA VAL A 203 5.20 -12.86 -7.93
C VAL A 203 5.98 -14.09 -8.39
N GLN A 204 7.26 -13.93 -8.76
CA GLN A 204 8.12 -15.06 -9.12
C GLN A 204 8.17 -16.11 -8.01
N ASN A 205 8.39 -15.70 -6.76
CA ASN A 205 8.42 -16.59 -5.62
C ASN A 205 7.09 -17.35 -5.42
N LEU A 206 5.96 -16.65 -5.51
CA LEU A 206 4.63 -17.28 -5.43
C LEU A 206 4.41 -18.29 -6.56
N VAL A 207 4.80 -17.96 -7.79
CA VAL A 207 4.67 -18.86 -8.94
C VAL A 207 5.54 -20.11 -8.81
N VAL A 208 6.78 -19.97 -8.34
CA VAL A 208 7.68 -21.11 -8.09
C VAL A 208 7.08 -22.04 -7.02
N ARG A 209 6.36 -21.49 -6.05
CA ARG A 209 5.63 -22.23 -5.01
C ARG A 209 4.29 -22.83 -5.49
N GLY A 210 3.92 -22.64 -6.76
CA GLY A 210 2.74 -23.24 -7.38
C GLY A 210 1.48 -22.37 -7.38
N PHE A 211 1.52 -21.18 -6.78
CA PHE A 211 0.40 -20.24 -6.85
C PHE A 211 0.21 -19.72 -8.28
N ASN A 212 -1.04 -19.70 -8.75
CA ASN A 212 -1.38 -19.35 -10.12
C ASN A 212 -2.51 -18.32 -10.23
N ARG A 213 -3.03 -17.82 -9.11
CA ARG A 213 -4.05 -16.78 -9.03
C ARG A 213 -3.57 -15.71 -8.07
N ILE A 214 -3.20 -14.55 -8.60
CA ILE A 214 -2.61 -13.44 -7.83
C ILE A 214 -3.46 -12.20 -8.04
N TYR A 215 -3.83 -11.54 -6.95
CA TYR A 215 -4.65 -10.34 -7.00
C TYR A 215 -4.06 -9.23 -6.13
N PHE A 216 -3.53 -8.20 -6.78
CA PHE A 216 -3.12 -6.98 -6.10
C PHE A 216 -4.35 -6.10 -5.85
N ILE A 217 -4.65 -5.81 -4.58
CA ILE A 217 -5.65 -4.81 -4.21
C ILE A 217 -4.95 -3.53 -3.75
N ASN A 218 -5.37 -2.43 -4.36
CA ASN A 218 -4.70 -1.16 -4.25
C ASN A 218 -5.46 -0.23 -3.28
N GLY A 219 -4.74 0.31 -2.30
CA GLY A 219 -5.23 1.32 -1.37
C GLY A 219 -4.83 2.75 -1.72
N HIS A 220 -3.95 2.96 -2.71
CA HIS A 220 -3.32 4.25 -2.99
C HIS A 220 -3.26 4.57 -4.49
N GLY A 221 -3.75 5.74 -4.90
CA GLY A 221 -3.88 6.12 -6.31
C GLY A 221 -2.56 6.02 -7.10
N GLY A 222 -1.44 6.46 -6.52
CA GLY A 222 -0.12 6.49 -7.17
C GLY A 222 0.44 5.11 -7.54
N ASN A 223 -0.02 4.02 -6.90
CA ASN A 223 0.39 2.66 -7.24
C ASN A 223 -0.22 2.17 -8.57
N SER A 224 -1.35 2.75 -9.01
CA SER A 224 -2.24 2.13 -10.02
C SER A 224 -1.54 1.81 -11.34
N SER A 225 -0.76 2.75 -11.87
CA SER A 225 -0.04 2.56 -13.14
C SER A 225 1.07 1.50 -13.05
N PHE A 226 1.79 1.45 -11.93
CA PHE A 226 2.84 0.47 -11.66
C PHE A 226 2.27 -0.94 -11.46
N LEU A 227 1.13 -1.07 -10.76
CA LEU A 227 0.43 -2.35 -10.63
C LEU A 227 -0.03 -2.88 -11.98
N VAL A 228 -0.52 -2.02 -12.87
CA VAL A 228 -0.85 -2.41 -14.26
C VAL A 228 0.37 -2.94 -15.01
N ASN A 229 1.56 -2.32 -14.83
CA ASN A 229 2.79 -2.82 -15.42
C ASN A 229 3.19 -4.18 -14.84
N ILE A 230 3.16 -4.34 -13.51
CA ILE A 230 3.47 -5.59 -12.82
C ILE A 230 2.61 -6.74 -13.36
N ILE A 231 1.27 -6.58 -13.44
CA ILE A 231 0.39 -7.66 -13.90
C ILE A 231 0.63 -8.03 -15.37
N LYS A 232 1.01 -7.07 -16.22
CA LYS A 232 1.34 -7.30 -17.63
C LYS A 232 2.64 -8.07 -17.78
N TYR A 233 3.70 -7.63 -17.09
CA TYR A 233 4.99 -8.30 -17.12
C TYR A 233 4.92 -9.70 -16.51
N ALA A 234 4.25 -9.85 -15.36
CA ALA A 234 4.03 -11.14 -14.73
C ALA A 234 3.22 -12.09 -15.61
N GLY A 235 2.11 -11.62 -16.21
CA GLY A 235 1.27 -12.42 -17.09
C GLY A 235 1.99 -12.87 -18.38
N GLU A 236 2.88 -12.04 -18.92
CA GLU A 236 3.70 -12.40 -20.08
C GLU A 236 4.80 -13.40 -19.69
N LYS A 237 5.50 -13.16 -18.58
CA LYS A 237 6.58 -14.05 -18.09
C LYS A 237 6.05 -15.41 -17.66
N TYR A 238 4.91 -15.45 -16.96
CA TYR A 238 4.32 -16.66 -16.39
C TYR A 238 2.98 -16.99 -17.04
N ARG A 239 3.04 -17.52 -18.27
CA ARG A 239 1.88 -17.73 -19.16
C ARG A 239 0.73 -18.58 -18.60
N ARG A 240 0.91 -19.26 -17.46
CA ARG A 240 -0.10 -20.11 -16.82
C ARG A 240 -0.86 -19.43 -15.68
N ILE A 241 -0.39 -18.31 -15.16
CA ILE A 241 -1.06 -17.63 -14.05
C ILE A 241 -2.21 -16.74 -14.53
N PHE A 242 -3.07 -16.37 -13.60
CA PHE A 242 -3.96 -15.22 -13.70
C PHE A 242 -3.52 -14.18 -12.66
N CYS A 243 -2.90 -13.10 -13.14
CA CYS A 243 -2.43 -12.00 -12.31
C CYS A 243 -3.29 -10.77 -12.61
N ALA A 244 -3.88 -10.17 -11.60
CA ALA A 244 -4.85 -9.09 -11.76
C ALA A 244 -4.65 -7.98 -10.71
N THR A 245 -5.22 -6.83 -11.03
CA THR A 245 -5.41 -5.71 -10.10
C THR A 245 -6.70 -4.96 -10.49
N SER A 246 -7.18 -4.11 -9.59
CA SER A 246 -8.23 -3.12 -9.83
C SER A 246 -7.64 -1.74 -9.56
N TRP A 247 -8.21 -0.68 -10.15
CA TRP A 247 -7.74 0.70 -9.95
C TRP A 247 -7.57 1.03 -8.45
N LEU A 248 -8.67 0.98 -7.70
CA LEU A 248 -8.73 1.14 -6.23
C LEU A 248 -9.83 0.22 -5.67
N TYR A 249 -10.24 0.41 -4.42
CA TYR A 249 -11.50 -0.10 -3.90
C TYR A 249 -12.69 0.75 -4.38
N LEU A 250 -13.90 0.18 -4.41
CA LEU A 250 -15.12 0.85 -4.90
C LEU A 250 -14.99 1.37 -6.34
N SER A 251 -14.19 0.70 -7.18
CA SER A 251 -13.95 1.07 -8.57
C SER A 251 -14.80 0.28 -9.57
N GLY A 252 -15.55 -0.72 -9.10
CA GLY A 252 -16.50 -1.50 -9.88
C GLY A 252 -17.87 -0.82 -9.94
N SER A 253 -18.75 -1.30 -10.82
CA SER A 253 -20.05 -0.68 -11.05
C SER A 253 -20.93 -0.55 -9.79
N ALA A 254 -20.89 -1.55 -8.90
CA ALA A 254 -21.63 -1.52 -7.64
C ALA A 254 -21.01 -0.54 -6.64
N GLY A 255 -19.67 -0.52 -6.54
CA GLY A 255 -18.94 0.43 -5.69
C GLY A 255 -19.18 1.88 -6.11
N ILE A 256 -19.10 2.17 -7.42
CA ILE A 256 -19.40 3.49 -7.98
C ILE A 256 -20.84 3.90 -7.66
N ALA A 257 -21.82 3.00 -7.86
CA ALA A 257 -23.22 3.29 -7.54
C ALA A 257 -23.42 3.59 -6.05
N SER A 258 -22.72 2.88 -5.16
CA SER A 258 -22.75 3.16 -3.72
C SER A 258 -22.14 4.52 -3.38
N LEU A 259 -20.99 4.86 -3.98
CA LEU A 259 -20.39 6.19 -3.82
C LEU A 259 -21.36 7.28 -4.28
N GLU A 260 -21.97 7.15 -5.46
CA GLU A 260 -22.95 8.10 -5.99
C GLU A 260 -24.20 8.24 -5.11
N GLN A 261 -24.66 7.13 -4.51
CA GLN A 261 -25.83 7.13 -3.64
C GLN A 261 -25.59 7.83 -2.30
N HIS A 262 -24.40 7.67 -1.73
CA HIS A 262 -24.12 8.08 -0.35
C HIS A 262 -23.24 9.32 -0.20
N ARG A 263 -22.55 9.73 -1.27
CA ARG A 263 -21.73 10.96 -1.23
C ARG A 263 -22.59 12.21 -1.11
N GLU A 264 -22.09 13.17 -0.34
CA GLU A 264 -22.65 14.53 -0.30
C GLU A 264 -21.80 15.51 -1.10
N SER A 265 -20.51 15.22 -1.27
CA SER A 265 -19.61 16.02 -2.08
C SER A 265 -19.98 15.97 -3.56
N LYS A 266 -19.72 17.09 -4.24
CA LYS A 266 -19.79 17.16 -5.72
C LYS A 266 -18.63 16.39 -6.33
N LEU A 267 -18.72 16.14 -7.64
CA LEU A 267 -17.59 15.64 -8.44
C LEU A 267 -16.32 16.42 -8.09
N GLY A 268 -15.25 15.69 -7.77
CA GLY A 268 -14.00 16.25 -7.27
C GLY A 268 -13.84 16.26 -5.74
N GLY A 269 -14.88 15.88 -5.01
CA GLY A 269 -14.84 15.78 -3.56
C GLY A 269 -14.24 14.50 -2.98
N MET A 270 -13.85 13.52 -3.80
CA MET A 270 -13.38 12.20 -3.36
C MET A 270 -11.94 11.87 -3.80
N GLY A 271 -11.11 12.83 -4.20
CA GLY A 271 -9.76 12.54 -4.73
C GLY A 271 -8.75 12.05 -3.67
N HIS A 272 -8.51 12.84 -2.62
CA HIS A 272 -7.49 12.60 -1.59
C HIS A 272 -7.81 13.36 -0.29
N ALA A 273 -7.52 12.76 0.87
CA ALA A 273 -7.92 13.23 2.19
C ALA A 273 -9.42 13.57 2.26
N CYS A 274 -10.22 12.79 1.55
CA CYS A 274 -11.51 13.20 1.03
C CYS A 274 -12.68 12.71 1.89
N GLU A 275 -13.92 12.93 1.44
CA GLU A 275 -15.13 12.46 2.16
C GLU A 275 -15.11 10.93 2.39
N LEU A 276 -14.69 10.16 1.39
CA LEU A 276 -14.59 8.69 1.45
C LEU A 276 -13.57 8.23 2.48
N GLU A 277 -12.33 8.68 2.34
CA GLU A 277 -11.23 8.28 3.23
C GLU A 277 -11.49 8.73 4.66
N THR A 278 -11.96 9.97 4.85
CA THR A 278 -12.30 10.49 6.17
C THR A 278 -13.41 9.65 6.81
N SER A 279 -14.45 9.28 6.05
CA SER A 279 -15.50 8.40 6.53
C SER A 279 -14.98 7.02 6.94
N LEU A 280 -14.12 6.41 6.12
CA LEU A 280 -13.54 5.10 6.38
C LEU A 280 -12.67 5.12 7.64
N ILE A 281 -11.79 6.11 7.81
CA ILE A 281 -10.95 6.20 9.01
C ILE A 281 -11.78 6.53 10.26
N LEU A 282 -12.81 7.38 10.17
CA LEU A 282 -13.76 7.60 11.27
C LEU A 282 -14.48 6.31 11.71
N SER A 283 -14.64 5.33 10.82
CA SER A 283 -15.19 4.01 11.16
C SER A 283 -14.14 3.06 11.74
N LEU A 284 -12.90 3.12 11.26
CA LEU A 284 -11.83 2.18 11.59
C LEU A 284 -11.01 2.58 12.82
N ARG A 285 -10.56 3.84 12.86
CA ARG A 285 -9.66 4.44 13.85
C ARG A 285 -10.07 5.90 14.12
N PRO A 286 -11.27 6.15 14.70
CA PRO A 286 -11.72 7.51 14.99
C PRO A 286 -10.80 8.26 15.96
N ASP A 287 -10.00 7.54 16.74
CA ASP A 287 -8.98 8.08 17.63
C ASP A 287 -7.82 8.76 16.90
N LEU A 288 -7.61 8.47 15.62
CA LEU A 288 -6.57 9.06 14.77
C LEU A 288 -7.08 10.23 13.90
N VAL A 289 -8.39 10.56 13.96
CA VAL A 289 -8.98 11.61 13.12
C VAL A 289 -9.13 12.91 13.90
N HIS A 290 -8.56 13.99 13.38
CA HIS A 290 -8.68 15.33 13.96
C HIS A 290 -9.66 16.19 13.16
N MET A 291 -10.95 15.93 13.29
CA MET A 291 -12.00 16.63 12.53
C MET A 291 -12.01 18.15 12.72
N ASP A 292 -11.47 18.67 13.82
CA ASP A 292 -11.27 20.11 14.05
C ASP A 292 -10.23 20.75 13.12
N ARG A 293 -9.37 19.93 12.49
CA ARG A 293 -8.29 20.35 11.59
C ARG A 293 -8.61 20.19 10.12
N VAL A 294 -9.76 19.61 9.78
CA VAL A 294 -10.20 19.34 8.40
C VAL A 294 -10.07 20.59 7.53
N ARG A 295 -9.55 20.40 6.31
CA ARG A 295 -9.49 21.42 5.26
C ARG A 295 -9.88 20.77 3.94
N ASP A 296 -10.88 21.37 3.29
CA ASP A 296 -11.37 20.91 2.00
C ASP A 296 -10.72 21.72 0.88
N ASP A 297 -10.08 21.02 -0.06
CA ASP A 297 -9.53 21.60 -1.28
C ASP A 297 -10.28 20.99 -2.46
N THR A 298 -11.17 21.76 -3.08
CA THR A 298 -12.11 21.29 -4.13
C THR A 298 -12.13 22.17 -5.38
N ASP A 299 -11.39 23.28 -5.37
CA ASP A 299 -11.31 24.25 -6.47
C ASP A 299 -10.01 24.08 -7.26
N PHE A 300 -9.71 22.83 -7.64
CA PHE A 300 -8.53 22.49 -8.45
C PHE A 300 -8.80 22.67 -9.95
N ILE A 301 -7.74 22.80 -10.74
CA ILE A 301 -7.82 23.07 -12.17
C ILE A 301 -8.38 21.84 -12.89
N THR A 302 -9.59 21.99 -13.45
CA THR A 302 -10.29 20.91 -14.18
C THR A 302 -10.74 21.34 -15.57
N THR A 303 -10.92 20.34 -16.43
CA THR A 303 -11.54 20.49 -17.76
C THR A 303 -12.49 19.31 -18.00
N PRO A 304 -13.35 19.36 -19.04
CA PRO A 304 -14.19 18.19 -19.39
C PRO A 304 -13.39 16.90 -19.68
N SER A 305 -12.10 17.02 -20.02
CA SER A 305 -11.21 15.91 -20.35
C SER A 305 -10.22 15.55 -19.24
N TYR A 306 -10.20 16.28 -18.12
CA TYR A 306 -9.33 16.01 -16.98
C TYR A 306 -9.95 16.56 -15.69
N TYR A 307 -10.24 15.69 -14.73
CA TYR A 307 -10.59 16.05 -13.37
C TYR A 307 -10.18 14.92 -12.42
N MET A 308 -9.78 15.29 -11.20
CA MET A 308 -9.56 14.34 -10.12
C MET A 308 -10.88 14.06 -9.41
N ASP A 309 -11.15 12.80 -9.11
CA ASP A 309 -12.14 12.32 -8.14
C ASP A 309 -11.68 10.90 -7.73
N TRP A 310 -12.49 10.14 -6.99
CA TRP A 310 -12.08 8.78 -6.59
C TRP A 310 -11.68 7.89 -7.79
N LEU A 311 -12.41 8.03 -8.90
CA LEU A 311 -11.98 7.56 -10.21
C LEU A 311 -11.61 8.77 -11.03
N GLU A 312 -10.32 8.86 -11.40
CA GLU A 312 -9.85 9.87 -12.34
C GLU A 312 -10.67 9.80 -13.63
N GLY A 313 -11.13 10.96 -14.08
CA GLY A 313 -12.08 11.03 -15.19
C GLY A 313 -11.63 11.94 -16.32
N GLY A 314 -12.27 11.73 -17.47
CA GLY A 314 -11.94 12.40 -18.72
C GLY A 314 -11.19 11.51 -19.70
N SER A 315 -10.62 12.12 -20.73
CA SER A 315 -9.93 11.42 -21.82
C SER A 315 -8.42 11.63 -21.81
N ILE A 316 -7.92 12.47 -20.91
CA ILE A 316 -6.51 12.82 -20.77
C ILE A 316 -6.05 12.35 -19.39
N ILE A 317 -4.89 11.70 -19.37
CA ILE A 317 -4.19 11.33 -18.14
C ILE A 317 -3.08 12.36 -17.93
N ALA A 318 -3.07 13.00 -16.77
CA ALA A 318 -2.10 14.02 -16.41
C ALA A 318 -1.72 13.92 -14.93
N ASN A 319 -0.50 14.35 -14.60
CA ASN A 319 0.03 14.38 -13.22
C ASN A 319 0.68 15.75 -12.98
N PRO A 320 -0.12 16.81 -12.78
CA PRO A 320 0.40 18.12 -12.41
C PRO A 320 1.02 18.09 -11.00
N PRO A 321 1.93 19.02 -10.68
CA PRO A 321 2.36 19.28 -9.30
C PRO A 321 1.17 19.52 -8.38
N TRP A 322 1.15 18.93 -7.19
CA TRP A 322 0.02 19.11 -6.27
C TRP A 322 -0.10 20.52 -5.73
N GLU A 323 1.01 21.25 -5.65
CA GLU A 323 1.04 22.67 -5.24
C GLU A 323 0.31 23.60 -6.22
N ASP A 324 0.02 23.16 -7.45
CA ASP A 324 -0.78 23.95 -8.41
C ASP A 324 -2.28 23.96 -8.03
N ASP A 325 -2.74 22.94 -7.32
CA ASP A 325 -4.16 22.61 -7.17
C ASP A 325 -4.61 22.48 -5.69
N SER A 326 -3.67 22.27 -4.77
CA SER A 326 -3.94 22.01 -3.36
C SER A 326 -3.13 22.92 -2.44
N ILE A 327 -3.79 23.50 -1.44
CA ILE A 327 -3.15 24.38 -0.44
C ILE A 327 -2.77 23.58 0.81
N HIS A 328 -3.60 22.61 1.19
CA HIS A 328 -3.50 21.88 2.44
C HIS A 328 -3.06 20.42 2.23
N GLY A 329 -2.91 19.99 0.99
CA GLY A 329 -2.59 18.62 0.62
C GLY A 329 -3.82 17.73 0.47
N ALA A 330 -5.03 18.30 0.52
CA ALA A 330 -6.26 17.60 0.17
C ALA A 330 -6.58 17.73 -1.33
N TYR A 331 -7.35 16.77 -1.84
CA TYR A 331 -8.11 16.88 -3.09
C TYR A 331 -9.51 16.33 -2.81
N GLY A 332 -10.31 17.07 -2.05
CA GLY A 332 -11.64 16.60 -1.71
C GLY A 332 -12.26 17.28 -0.50
N SER A 333 -13.41 16.73 -0.11
CA SER A 333 -14.27 17.27 0.95
C SER A 333 -14.25 16.42 2.22
N GLY A 334 -13.09 16.33 2.89
CA GLY A 334 -12.95 15.59 4.14
C GLY A 334 -13.96 16.01 5.22
N SER A 335 -14.41 17.27 5.21
CA SER A 335 -15.42 17.80 6.15
C SER A 335 -16.77 17.07 6.12
N LEU A 336 -17.10 16.38 5.02
CA LEU A 336 -18.35 15.64 4.84
C LEU A 336 -18.26 14.19 5.30
N GLY A 337 -17.09 13.77 5.79
CA GLY A 337 -16.84 12.42 6.25
C GLY A 337 -17.66 12.06 7.50
N THR A 338 -18.24 10.87 7.52
CA THR A 338 -18.98 10.36 8.69
C THR A 338 -18.70 8.88 8.93
N THR A 339 -18.75 8.46 10.20
CA THR A 339 -18.63 7.05 10.58
C THR A 339 -19.64 6.15 9.87
N GLU A 340 -20.87 6.62 9.65
CA GLU A 340 -21.93 5.83 9.02
C GLU A 340 -21.63 5.54 7.54
N LYS A 341 -21.24 6.55 6.77
CA LYS A 341 -20.76 6.37 5.39
C LYS A 341 -19.56 5.41 5.35
N GLY A 342 -18.66 5.54 6.32
CA GLY A 342 -17.48 4.67 6.44
C GLY A 342 -17.83 3.20 6.58
N ARG A 343 -18.84 2.87 7.38
CA ARG A 343 -19.32 1.48 7.53
C ARG A 343 -19.90 0.95 6.23
N ILE A 344 -20.78 1.73 5.59
CA ILE A 344 -21.42 1.35 4.32
C ILE A 344 -20.35 1.08 3.25
N TRP A 345 -19.46 2.04 3.03
CA TRP A 345 -18.43 1.94 1.99
C TRP A 345 -17.39 0.87 2.27
N LEU A 346 -17.09 0.59 3.54
CA LEU A 346 -16.22 -0.54 3.89
C LEU A 346 -16.86 -1.88 3.53
N ASP A 347 -18.13 -2.08 3.87
CA ASP A 347 -18.87 -3.31 3.55
C ASP A 347 -18.97 -3.50 2.03
N ASP A 348 -19.28 -2.43 1.29
CA ASP A 348 -19.37 -2.45 -0.17
C ASP A 348 -18.00 -2.71 -0.83
N ALA A 349 -16.93 -2.15 -0.29
CA ALA A 349 -15.57 -2.40 -0.76
C ALA A 349 -15.17 -3.87 -0.56
N ILE A 350 -15.53 -4.46 0.58
CA ILE A 350 -15.31 -5.89 0.87
C ILE A 350 -16.08 -6.76 -0.12
N GLU A 351 -17.38 -6.51 -0.32
CA GLU A 351 -18.20 -7.29 -1.25
C GLU A 351 -17.69 -7.18 -2.69
N GLU A 352 -17.27 -6.00 -3.12
CA GLU A 352 -16.64 -5.81 -4.43
C GLU A 352 -15.40 -6.70 -4.59
N LYS A 353 -14.51 -6.74 -3.60
CA LYS A 353 -13.30 -7.58 -3.69
C LYS A 353 -13.62 -9.08 -3.60
N ILE A 354 -14.65 -9.48 -2.86
CA ILE A 354 -15.16 -10.87 -2.86
C ILE A 354 -15.66 -11.26 -4.26
N SER A 355 -16.41 -10.36 -4.92
CA SER A 355 -16.87 -10.57 -6.30
C SER A 355 -15.69 -10.77 -7.27
N HIS A 356 -14.66 -9.91 -7.17
CA HIS A 356 -13.45 -10.05 -7.98
C HIS A 356 -12.73 -11.39 -7.75
N ILE A 357 -12.64 -11.89 -6.52
CA ILE A 357 -12.05 -13.20 -6.24
C ILE A 357 -12.80 -14.33 -6.96
N LYS A 358 -14.14 -14.31 -6.91
CA LYS A 358 -14.97 -15.28 -7.63
C LYS A 358 -14.73 -15.20 -9.15
N GLU A 359 -14.63 -13.99 -9.69
CA GLU A 359 -14.36 -13.79 -11.11
C GLU A 359 -12.94 -14.25 -11.50
N ILE A 360 -11.93 -14.01 -10.68
CA ILE A 360 -10.56 -14.50 -10.91
C ILE A 360 -10.56 -16.04 -11.01
N HIS A 361 -11.25 -16.73 -10.11
CA HIS A 361 -11.40 -18.19 -10.17
C HIS A 361 -12.07 -18.66 -11.47
N GLU A 362 -13.13 -17.99 -11.87
CA GLU A 362 -13.86 -18.31 -13.11
C GLU A 362 -13.01 -18.04 -14.35
N GLN A 363 -12.35 -16.88 -14.42
CA GLN A 363 -11.48 -16.47 -15.52
C GLN A 363 -10.28 -17.41 -15.66
N HIS A 364 -9.69 -17.86 -14.55
CA HIS A 364 -8.64 -18.87 -14.54
C HIS A 364 -9.17 -20.21 -15.07
N SER A 365 -10.28 -20.72 -14.53
CA SER A 365 -10.86 -22.01 -14.91
C SER A 365 -11.26 -22.08 -16.39
N ARG A 366 -11.88 -21.02 -16.92
CA ARG A 366 -12.22 -20.91 -18.35
C ARG A 366 -10.99 -20.95 -19.25
N ARG A 367 -9.87 -20.34 -18.81
CA ARG A 367 -8.60 -20.36 -19.57
C ARG A 367 -7.96 -21.74 -19.56
N GLU A 368 -7.99 -22.44 -18.44
CA GLU A 368 -7.53 -23.84 -18.35
C GLU A 368 -8.32 -24.75 -19.30
N ILE A 369 -9.65 -24.63 -19.31
CA ILE A 369 -10.51 -25.38 -20.25
C ILE A 369 -10.12 -25.09 -21.70
N ARG A 370 -9.91 -23.82 -22.06
CA ARG A 370 -9.47 -23.45 -23.43
C ARG A 370 -8.10 -24.01 -23.78
N ARG A 371 -7.14 -23.96 -22.86
CA ARG A 371 -5.78 -24.53 -23.07
C ARG A 371 -5.86 -26.04 -23.30
N ASN A 372 -6.67 -26.76 -22.49
CA ASN A 372 -6.90 -28.19 -22.65
C ASN A 372 -7.61 -28.55 -23.96
N ALA A 373 -8.42 -27.62 -24.49
CA ALA A 373 -9.03 -27.73 -25.82
C ALA A 373 -8.09 -27.35 -26.99
N GLY A 374 -6.80 -27.11 -26.73
CA GLY A 374 -5.79 -26.86 -27.76
C GLY A 374 -5.59 -25.40 -28.17
N PHE A 375 -6.19 -24.43 -27.45
CA PHE A 375 -5.94 -23.01 -27.71
C PHE A 375 -4.50 -22.64 -27.35
N GLY A 376 -3.87 -21.79 -28.18
CA GLY A 376 -2.50 -21.31 -27.94
C GLY A 376 -1.39 -22.18 -28.53
N LEU A 377 -1.73 -23.28 -29.22
CA LEU A 377 -0.78 -24.17 -29.93
C LEU A 377 -0.31 -23.59 -31.28
N TRP A 378 -0.09 -22.27 -31.37
CA TRP A 378 0.26 -21.57 -32.60
C TRP A 378 1.48 -22.23 -33.28
N GLY A 379 1.22 -23.03 -34.32
CA GLY A 379 2.27 -23.73 -35.09
C GLY A 379 2.78 -25.06 -34.50
N ALA A 380 2.26 -25.54 -33.36
CA ALA A 380 2.62 -26.83 -32.77
C ALA A 380 1.75 -28.01 -33.26
N GLN A 381 0.79 -27.74 -34.15
CA GLN A 381 0.08 -28.77 -34.92
C GLN A 381 0.56 -28.72 -36.37
N LYS A 382 1.73 -29.32 -36.63
CA LYS A 382 2.11 -29.84 -37.95
C LYS A 382 2.78 -31.18 -37.78
#